data_AF-A0A959UVR5-F1
#
_entry.id   AF-A0A959UVR5-F1
#
_cell.length_a   1.000
_cell.length_b   1.000
_cell.length_c   1.000
_cell.angle_alpha   90.00
_cell.angle_beta   90.00
_cell.angle_gamma   90.00
#
_symmetry.space_group_name_H-M   'P 1'
#
loop_
_entity.id
_entity.type
_entity.pdbx_description
1 polymer ?
#
loop_
_entity_poly.entity_id
_entity_poly.type
_entity_poly.pdbx_seq_one_letter_code
_entity_poly.pdbx_strand_id
1 'polypeptide(L)'
;ATELQLWPSGACLLQSTYVGKPVEANRFVEWGRWSHDAPGRVVVELGAGDRTLYFAPQPGGSLIKYDLAGTTLLDPATNSLQPADGTFAPGGVLPLRGTFYYPKPRVAHFRECHSGRDLLVRLDPEAAGIEGDFRDQGADPGQGMVAEVKGTLQVTPLEDTDGAVLLLTIKEVDALVPGERCAW
;
A
#
# COMPACT_ATOMS: atom_id res chain seq x y z
N ALA A 1 1.29 8.07 16.39
CA ALA A 1 2.28 7.07 15.95
C ALA A 1 2.26 7.01 14.43
N THR A 2 3.42 6.82 13.80
CA THR A 2 3.55 6.78 12.35
C THR A 2 4.45 5.61 11.97
N GLU A 3 4.01 4.82 11.00
CA GLU A 3 4.75 3.68 10.45
C GLU A 3 4.84 3.86 8.94
N LEU A 4 6.04 3.67 8.38
CA LEU A 4 6.32 3.85 6.97
C LEU A 4 7.09 2.63 6.46
N GLN A 5 6.51 1.93 5.50
CA GLN A 5 7.17 0.87 4.76
C GLN A 5 7.64 1.40 3.42
N LEU A 6 8.93 1.26 3.15
CA LEU A 6 9.55 1.54 1.86
C LEU A 6 9.99 0.21 1.24
N TRP A 7 9.55 -0.07 0.01
CA TRP A 7 9.98 -1.26 -0.72
C TRP A 7 10.99 -0.91 -1.81
N PRO A 8 11.98 -1.77 -2.12
CA PRO A 8 12.96 -1.51 -3.18
C PRO A 8 12.37 -1.23 -4.57
N SER A 9 11.12 -1.64 -4.82
CA SER A 9 10.40 -1.33 -6.07
C SER A 9 10.02 0.15 -6.22
N GLY A 10 10.27 0.98 -5.21
CA GLY A 10 9.80 2.37 -5.14
C GLY A 10 8.36 2.51 -4.68
N ALA A 11 7.71 1.43 -4.23
CA ALA A 11 6.40 1.48 -3.59
C ALA A 11 6.54 1.84 -2.11
N CYS A 12 5.55 2.53 -1.54
CA CYS A 12 5.47 2.77 -0.09
C CYS A 12 4.06 2.64 0.46
N LEU A 13 3.99 2.42 1.78
CA LEU A 13 2.76 2.38 2.56
C LEU A 13 2.99 3.14 3.87
N LEU A 14 2.13 4.11 4.16
CA LEU A 14 2.17 4.91 5.38
C LEU A 14 0.93 4.61 6.23
N GLN A 15 1.12 4.37 7.53
CA GLN A 15 0.04 4.40 8.51
C GLN A 15 0.29 5.53 9.51
N SER A 16 -0.71 6.38 9.71
CA SER A 16 -0.72 7.41 10.75
C SER A 16 -1.82 7.11 11.76
N THR A 17 -1.48 7.11 13.04
CA THR A 17 -2.42 6.94 14.16
C THR A 17 -2.36 8.18 15.06
N TYR A 18 -3.46 8.93 15.13
CA TYR A 18 -3.60 10.16 15.92
C TYR A 18 -3.97 9.84 17.37
N VAL A 19 -3.11 10.25 18.30
CA VAL A 19 -3.36 10.06 19.74
C VAL A 19 -4.51 10.98 20.18
N GLY A 20 -5.43 10.46 21.00
CA GLY A 20 -6.56 11.22 21.55
C GLY A 20 -7.78 11.35 20.64
N LYS A 21 -7.81 10.65 19.49
CA LYS A 21 -8.98 10.53 18.61
C LYS A 21 -9.65 9.15 18.77
N PRO A 22 -10.98 9.03 18.52
CA PRO A 22 -11.69 7.76 18.54
C PRO A 22 -11.02 6.72 17.62
N VAL A 23 -11.01 5.45 18.03
CA VAL A 23 -10.29 4.36 17.33
C VAL A 23 -10.76 4.21 15.88
N GLU A 24 -12.03 4.48 15.62
CA GLU A 24 -12.67 4.36 14.31
C GLU A 24 -12.20 5.44 13.32
N ALA A 25 -11.65 6.55 13.80
CA ALA A 25 -11.26 7.71 12.99
C ALA A 25 -9.83 8.19 13.26
N ASN A 26 -9.06 7.47 14.07
CA ASN A 26 -7.72 7.88 14.43
C ASN A 26 -6.64 7.32 13.50
N ARG A 27 -6.99 6.39 12.61
CA ARG A 27 -6.04 5.68 11.75
C ARG A 27 -6.28 6.00 10.28
N PHE A 28 -5.20 6.32 9.60
CA PHE A 28 -5.18 6.61 8.17
C PHE A 28 -4.07 5.80 7.52
N VAL A 29 -4.38 5.14 6.42
CA VAL A 29 -3.44 4.31 5.68
C VAL A 29 -3.42 4.80 4.23
N GLU A 30 -2.22 5.07 3.72
CA GLU A 30 -2.03 5.68 2.41
C GLU A 30 -0.94 4.94 1.64
N TRP A 31 -1.27 4.57 0.40
CA TRP A 31 -0.34 3.99 -0.55
C TRP A 31 0.31 5.09 -1.38
N GLY A 32 1.50 4.78 -1.88
CA GLY A 32 2.22 5.72 -2.71
C GLY A 32 3.53 5.18 -3.25
N ARG A 33 4.37 6.11 -3.69
CA ARG A 33 5.71 5.84 -4.19
C ARG A 33 6.74 6.58 -3.39
N TRP A 34 7.97 6.08 -3.42
CA TRP A 34 9.11 6.78 -2.87
C TRP A 34 10.30 6.75 -3.81
N SER A 35 11.15 7.75 -3.66
CA SER A 35 12.38 7.92 -4.42
C SER A 35 13.41 8.71 -3.61
N HIS A 36 14.60 8.88 -4.19
CA HIS A 36 15.55 9.88 -3.74
C HIS A 36 15.59 11.03 -4.73
N ASP A 37 15.61 12.26 -4.23
CA ASP A 37 15.89 13.42 -5.08
C ASP A 37 17.40 13.71 -5.20
N ALA A 38 17.76 14.73 -5.99
CA ALA A 38 19.16 15.08 -6.24
C ALA A 38 19.96 15.44 -4.96
N PRO A 39 19.38 16.16 -3.97
CA PRO A 39 19.99 16.30 -2.64
C PRO A 39 20.08 15.02 -1.79
N GLY A 40 19.50 13.91 -2.25
CA GLY A 40 19.50 12.61 -1.55
C GLY A 40 18.40 12.45 -0.50
N ARG A 41 17.43 13.39 -0.43
CA ARG A 41 16.27 13.26 0.46
C ARG A 41 15.41 12.09 0.01
N VAL A 42 14.83 11.37 0.96
CA VAL A 42 13.77 10.41 0.67
C VAL A 42 12.49 11.20 0.42
N VAL A 43 11.94 11.09 -0.78
CA VAL A 43 10.68 11.71 -1.19
C VAL A 43 9.60 10.63 -1.20
N VAL A 44 8.48 10.88 -0.55
CA VAL A 44 7.34 9.95 -0.44
C VAL A 44 6.09 10.64 -0.98
N GLU A 45 5.56 10.15 -2.08
CA GLU A 45 4.38 10.67 -2.78
C GLU A 45 3.19 9.74 -2.52
N LEU A 46 2.17 10.23 -1.82
CA LEU A 46 1.01 9.46 -1.38
C LEU A 46 -0.24 9.89 -2.17
N GLY A 47 -1.17 8.96 -2.36
CA GLY A 47 -2.46 9.24 -3.01
C GLY A 47 -2.30 9.84 -4.41
N ALA A 48 -1.53 9.20 -5.28
CA ALA A 48 -1.18 9.71 -6.63
C ALA A 48 -0.44 11.06 -6.64
N GLY A 49 0.25 11.42 -5.55
CA GLY A 49 1.04 12.65 -5.48
C GLY A 49 0.29 13.84 -4.88
N ASP A 50 -0.95 13.64 -4.41
CA ASP A 50 -1.73 14.66 -3.69
C ASP A 50 -1.01 15.14 -2.41
N ARG A 51 -0.17 14.28 -1.84
CA ARG A 51 0.64 14.62 -0.67
C ARG A 51 2.06 14.09 -0.79
N THR A 52 3.02 15.01 -0.70
CA THR A 52 4.45 14.67 -0.65
C THR A 52 5.00 14.86 0.76
N LEU A 53 5.76 13.88 1.23
CA LEU A 53 6.55 13.97 2.45
C LEU A 53 8.04 13.87 2.08
N TYR A 54 8.87 14.60 2.82
CA TYR A 54 10.31 14.61 2.62
C TYR A 54 11.00 14.17 3.91
N PHE A 55 12.02 13.33 3.78
CA PHE A 55 12.81 12.88 4.92
C PHE A 55 14.30 12.94 4.63
N ALA A 56 15.09 13.36 5.62
CA ALA A 56 16.54 13.23 5.60
C ALA A 56 16.93 11.84 6.12
N PRO A 57 17.57 10.99 5.30
CA PRO A 57 18.14 9.76 5.79
C PRO A 57 19.29 10.04 6.75
N GLN A 58 19.34 9.30 7.85
CA GLN A 58 20.40 9.38 8.84
C GLN A 58 21.27 8.12 8.79
N PRO A 59 22.52 8.18 9.31
CA PRO A 59 23.30 6.99 9.59
C PRO A 59 22.49 5.99 10.44
N GLY A 60 22.53 4.72 10.08
CA GLY A 60 21.77 3.67 10.76
C GLY A 60 20.31 3.50 10.28
N GLY A 61 19.87 4.26 9.27
CA GLY A 61 18.59 4.01 8.60
C GLY A 61 17.37 4.72 9.20
N SER A 62 17.56 5.57 10.22
CA SER A 62 16.49 6.44 10.69
C SER A 62 16.21 7.57 9.70
N LEU A 63 15.00 8.12 9.76
CA LEU A 63 14.52 9.18 8.88
C LEU A 63 14.06 10.37 9.71
N ILE A 64 14.52 11.59 9.40
CA ILE A 64 14.03 12.82 10.03
C ILE A 64 13.17 13.57 9.03
N LYS A 65 11.93 13.88 9.41
CA LYS A 65 10.98 14.57 8.53
C LYS A 65 11.40 16.03 8.29
N TYR A 66 11.25 16.51 7.06
CA TYR A 66 11.25 17.93 6.75
C TYR A 66 9.86 18.54 6.92
N ASP A 67 9.77 19.87 6.87
CA ASP A 67 8.51 20.58 6.65
C ASP A 67 7.84 20.17 5.30
N LEU A 68 6.61 20.61 5.09
CA LEU A 68 5.83 20.28 3.88
C LEU A 68 6.46 20.83 2.60
N ALA A 69 7.26 21.89 2.69
CA ALA A 69 8.01 22.45 1.55
C ALA A 69 9.34 21.69 1.31
N GLY A 70 9.66 20.71 2.16
CA GLY A 70 10.93 19.99 2.14
C GLY A 70 12.15 20.84 2.49
N THR A 71 11.97 22.06 3.00
CA THR A 71 13.07 23.04 3.11
C THR A 71 13.79 22.93 4.45
N THR A 72 13.04 22.81 5.54
CA THR A 72 13.59 22.81 6.90
C THR A 72 13.42 21.44 7.54
N LEU A 73 14.46 20.93 8.20
CA LEU A 73 14.33 19.75 9.05
C LEU A 73 13.50 20.08 10.29
N LEU A 74 12.54 19.23 10.61
CA LEU A 74 11.76 19.34 11.82
C LEU A 74 12.54 18.79 13.03
N ASP A 75 12.08 19.12 14.23
CA ASP A 75 12.67 18.64 15.48
C ASP A 75 12.74 17.10 15.50
N PRO A 76 13.95 16.50 15.51
CA PRO A 76 14.13 15.05 15.48
C PRO A 76 13.50 14.35 16.68
N ALA A 77 13.33 15.03 17.82
CA ALA A 77 12.74 14.45 19.03
C ALA A 77 11.27 14.04 18.83
N THR A 78 10.57 14.64 17.87
CA THR A 78 9.16 14.38 17.60
C THR A 78 8.87 13.96 16.15
N ASN A 79 9.84 14.11 15.24
CA ASN A 79 9.67 13.89 13.81
C ASN A 79 10.67 12.87 13.22
N SER A 80 11.25 12.01 14.05
CA SER A 80 12.08 10.90 13.58
C SER A 80 11.28 9.60 13.45
N LEU A 81 11.57 8.85 12.39
CA LEU A 81 11.17 7.44 12.23
C LEU A 81 12.40 6.58 12.45
N GLN A 82 12.29 5.59 13.33
CA GLN A 82 13.35 4.64 13.59
C GLN A 82 13.20 3.42 12.68
N PRO A 83 14.31 2.81 12.23
CA PRO A 83 14.24 1.57 11.49
C PRO A 83 13.58 0.48 12.35
N ALA A 84 12.74 -0.32 11.72
CA ALA A 84 12.12 -1.49 12.33
C ALA A 84 12.33 -2.68 11.40
N ASP A 85 12.56 -3.85 12.00
CA ASP A 85 12.73 -5.08 11.25
C ASP A 85 11.37 -5.63 10.79
N GLY A 86 11.37 -6.28 9.62
CA GLY A 86 10.21 -6.98 9.07
C GLY A 86 9.34 -6.14 8.13
N THR A 87 8.28 -6.79 7.63
CA THR A 87 7.27 -6.12 6.80
C THR A 87 6.16 -5.60 7.68
N PHE A 88 5.75 -4.36 7.45
CA PHE A 88 4.59 -3.76 8.09
C PHE A 88 3.29 -4.19 7.39
N ALA A 89 2.28 -4.57 8.18
CA ALA A 89 0.90 -4.71 7.72
C ALA A 89 -0.02 -3.76 8.51
N PRO A 90 -0.74 -2.84 7.83
CA PRO A 90 -1.67 -1.96 8.51
C PRO A 90 -2.86 -2.76 9.05
N GLY A 91 -3.36 -2.34 10.21
CA GLY A 91 -4.51 -2.98 10.82
C GLY A 91 -5.83 -2.38 10.32
N GLY A 92 -6.86 -3.22 10.21
CA GLY A 92 -8.23 -2.80 9.86
C GLY A 92 -8.60 -3.07 8.40
N VAL A 93 -9.85 -2.78 8.05
CA VAL A 93 -10.37 -2.88 6.69
C VAL A 93 -10.08 -1.57 5.96
N LEU A 94 -9.49 -1.67 4.77
CA LEU A 94 -9.04 -0.55 3.97
C LEU A 94 -9.76 -0.54 2.63
N PRO A 95 -10.23 0.63 2.16
CA PRO A 95 -10.61 0.80 0.76
C PRO A 95 -9.35 0.77 -0.10
N LEU A 96 -9.39 0.03 -1.20
CA LEU A 96 -8.28 -0.14 -2.13
C LEU A 96 -8.80 -0.04 -3.56
N ARG A 97 -8.00 0.60 -4.40
CA ARG A 97 -8.21 0.65 -5.85
C ARG A 97 -7.00 0.11 -6.56
N GLY A 98 -7.22 -0.79 -7.51
CA GLY A 98 -6.13 -1.51 -8.15
C GLY A 98 -6.60 -2.40 -9.27
N THR A 99 -5.65 -2.97 -10.01
CA THR A 99 -5.95 -3.96 -11.05
C THR A 99 -6.03 -5.34 -10.43
N PHE A 100 -7.20 -5.97 -10.46
CA PHE A 100 -7.42 -7.37 -10.09
C PHE A 100 -7.20 -8.27 -11.31
N TYR A 101 -6.40 -9.32 -11.17
CA TYR A 101 -5.99 -10.17 -12.30
C TYR A 101 -5.52 -11.56 -11.86
N TYR A 102 -5.34 -12.46 -12.82
CA TYR A 102 -4.90 -13.84 -12.60
C TYR A 102 -3.67 -14.14 -13.46
N PRO A 103 -2.43 -13.93 -12.94
CA PRO A 103 -1.22 -14.28 -13.68
C PRO A 103 -1.08 -15.79 -13.92
N LYS A 104 -1.75 -16.61 -13.10
CA LYS A 104 -1.83 -18.06 -13.23
C LYS A 104 -3.25 -18.52 -12.88
N PRO A 105 -3.72 -19.69 -13.39
CA PRO A 105 -5.03 -20.21 -13.04
C PRO A 105 -5.20 -20.31 -11.52
N ARG A 106 -6.32 -19.76 -11.01
CA ARG A 106 -6.71 -19.78 -9.58
C ARG A 106 -5.77 -19.05 -8.62
N VAL A 107 -4.82 -18.26 -9.12
CA VAL A 107 -3.97 -17.40 -8.29
C VAL A 107 -4.34 -15.96 -8.62
N ALA A 108 -5.11 -15.33 -7.73
CA ALA A 108 -5.54 -13.96 -7.89
C ALA A 108 -4.50 -12.99 -7.34
N HIS A 109 -4.28 -11.90 -8.07
CA HIS A 109 -3.40 -10.80 -7.69
C HIS A 109 -4.16 -9.49 -7.76
N PHE A 110 -3.71 -8.53 -6.96
CA PHE A 110 -4.20 -7.17 -6.95
C PHE A 110 -3.01 -6.21 -6.99
N ARG A 111 -2.92 -5.42 -8.06
CA ARG A 111 -1.90 -4.38 -8.20
C ARG A 111 -2.48 -3.03 -7.80
N GLU A 112 -2.04 -2.52 -6.65
CA GLU A 112 -2.54 -1.26 -6.10
C GLU A 112 -2.16 -0.08 -7.01
N CYS A 113 -3.14 0.78 -7.34
CA CYS A 113 -2.99 1.76 -8.41
C CYS A 113 -1.93 2.85 -8.11
N HIS A 114 -1.78 3.28 -6.86
CA HIS A 114 -0.91 4.42 -6.53
C HIS A 114 0.56 4.03 -6.41
N SER A 115 0.82 2.87 -5.83
CA SER A 115 2.16 2.36 -5.53
C SER A 115 2.67 1.40 -6.61
N GLY A 116 1.78 0.84 -7.43
CA GLY A 116 2.08 -0.26 -8.34
C GLY A 116 2.43 -1.55 -7.61
N ARG A 117 2.24 -1.63 -6.29
CA ARG A 117 2.58 -2.80 -5.49
C ARG A 117 1.67 -3.96 -5.86
N ASP A 118 2.28 -5.08 -6.21
CA ASP A 118 1.57 -6.31 -6.50
C ASP A 118 1.34 -7.11 -5.22
N LEU A 119 0.09 -7.49 -4.98
CA LEU A 119 -0.36 -8.18 -3.77
C LEU A 119 -1.00 -9.51 -4.16
N LEU A 120 -0.65 -10.58 -3.43
CA LEU A 120 -1.36 -11.84 -3.51
C LEU A 120 -2.74 -11.66 -2.87
N VAL A 121 -3.77 -12.26 -3.48
CA VAL A 121 -5.15 -12.14 -3.01
C VAL A 121 -5.66 -13.44 -2.40
N ARG A 122 -6.34 -13.29 -1.27
CA ARG A 122 -7.32 -14.25 -0.73
C ARG A 122 -8.70 -13.61 -0.77
N LEU A 123 -9.72 -14.38 -1.12
CA LEU A 123 -11.11 -13.92 -1.10
C LEU A 123 -11.78 -14.40 0.20
N ASP A 124 -12.45 -13.49 0.89
CA ASP A 124 -13.42 -13.84 1.94
C ASP A 124 -14.66 -14.46 1.26
N PRO A 125 -15.43 -15.36 1.91
CA PRO A 125 -16.63 -15.94 1.29
C PRO A 125 -17.66 -14.90 0.82
N GLU A 126 -17.72 -13.75 1.48
CA GLU A 126 -18.57 -12.61 1.13
C GLU A 126 -18.16 -11.96 -0.21
N ALA A 127 -16.89 -12.08 -0.61
CA ALA A 127 -16.35 -11.58 -1.88
C ALA A 127 -16.26 -12.65 -2.98
N ALA A 128 -16.79 -13.86 -2.76
CA ALA A 128 -16.64 -14.98 -3.69
C ALA A 128 -17.25 -14.74 -5.08
N GLY A 129 -18.19 -13.79 -5.20
CA GLY A 129 -18.82 -13.41 -6.47
C GLY A 129 -17.86 -12.75 -7.48
N ILE A 130 -16.76 -12.14 -7.01
CA ILE A 130 -15.86 -11.35 -7.86
C ILE A 130 -15.29 -12.15 -9.04
N GLU A 131 -15.01 -13.45 -8.85
CA GLU A 131 -14.45 -14.28 -9.91
C GLU A 131 -15.47 -14.57 -11.01
N GLY A 132 -16.76 -14.58 -10.67
CA GLY A 132 -17.86 -14.66 -11.63
C GLY A 132 -17.98 -13.36 -12.42
N ASP A 133 -18.12 -12.25 -11.70
CA ASP A 133 -18.30 -10.92 -12.30
C ASP A 133 -17.12 -10.53 -13.20
N PHE A 134 -15.89 -10.85 -12.78
CA PHE A 134 -14.68 -10.62 -13.58
C PHE A 134 -14.71 -11.38 -14.92
N ARG A 135 -15.21 -12.62 -14.92
CA ARG A 135 -15.36 -13.43 -16.15
C ARG A 135 -16.49 -12.94 -17.03
N ASP A 136 -17.63 -12.61 -16.43
CA ASP A 136 -18.83 -12.18 -17.16
C ASP A 136 -18.62 -10.85 -17.89
N GLN A 137 -17.75 -9.99 -17.35
CA GLN A 137 -17.33 -8.75 -17.98
C GLN A 137 -16.25 -8.92 -19.07
N GLY A 138 -15.86 -10.17 -19.38
CA GLY A 138 -14.97 -10.49 -20.50
C GLY A 138 -13.53 -10.03 -20.31
N ALA A 139 -13.07 -9.85 -19.07
CA ALA A 139 -11.68 -9.47 -18.81
C ALA A 139 -10.70 -10.55 -19.27
N ASP A 140 -9.62 -10.13 -19.92
CA ASP A 140 -8.45 -10.99 -20.12
C ASP A 140 -7.81 -11.24 -18.74
N PRO A 141 -7.75 -12.50 -18.26
CA PRO A 141 -7.18 -12.82 -16.95
C PRO A 141 -5.75 -12.30 -16.75
N GLY A 142 -4.95 -12.21 -17.82
CA GLY A 142 -3.59 -11.71 -17.77
C GLY A 142 -3.48 -10.18 -17.73
N GLN A 143 -4.43 -9.47 -18.33
CA GLN A 143 -4.45 -7.99 -18.30
C GLN A 143 -5.14 -7.44 -17.07
N GLY A 144 -6.11 -8.18 -16.52
CA GLY A 144 -6.86 -7.75 -15.36
C GLY A 144 -7.91 -6.68 -15.65
N MET A 145 -8.53 -6.21 -14.57
CA MET A 145 -9.50 -5.14 -14.57
C MET A 145 -9.33 -4.28 -13.32
N VAL A 146 -9.55 -2.98 -13.43
CA VAL A 146 -9.59 -2.12 -12.24
C VAL A 146 -10.77 -2.52 -11.36
N ALA A 147 -10.51 -2.64 -10.06
CA ALA A 147 -11.47 -2.97 -9.03
C ALA A 147 -11.33 -2.00 -7.85
N GLU A 148 -12.45 -1.64 -7.25
CA GLU A 148 -12.55 -1.00 -5.96
C GLU A 148 -13.02 -2.02 -4.94
N VAL A 149 -12.24 -2.24 -3.90
CA VAL A 149 -12.46 -3.30 -2.94
C VAL A 149 -12.21 -2.82 -1.52
N LYS A 150 -12.83 -3.47 -0.55
CA LYS A 150 -12.48 -3.34 0.86
C LYS A 150 -11.79 -4.60 1.33
N GLY A 151 -10.65 -4.47 2.00
CA GLY A 151 -9.86 -5.63 2.41
C GLY A 151 -8.93 -5.39 3.59
N THR A 152 -8.33 -6.45 4.09
CA THR A 152 -7.31 -6.40 5.14
C THR A 152 -5.97 -6.90 4.61
N LEU A 153 -4.89 -6.26 5.06
CA LEU A 153 -3.52 -6.68 4.72
C LEU A 153 -2.92 -7.46 5.87
N GLN A 154 -2.23 -8.55 5.55
CA GLN A 154 -1.57 -9.40 6.54
C GLN A 154 -0.21 -9.82 6.02
N VAL A 155 0.81 -9.80 6.88
CA VAL A 155 2.09 -10.43 6.56
C VAL A 155 1.92 -11.93 6.72
N THR A 156 2.16 -12.68 5.65
CA THR A 156 2.10 -14.14 5.63
C THR A 156 3.49 -14.70 5.36
N PRO A 157 4.06 -15.51 6.27
CA PRO A 157 5.30 -16.23 6.00
C PRO A 157 5.13 -17.12 4.77
N LEU A 158 6.15 -17.19 3.93
CA LEU A 158 6.24 -18.18 2.87
C LEU A 158 6.77 -19.48 3.49
N GLU A 159 6.01 -20.57 3.36
CA GLU A 159 6.44 -21.88 3.83
C GLU A 159 7.81 -22.25 3.21
N ASP A 160 8.70 -22.83 4.02
CA ASP A 160 10.05 -23.27 3.66
C ASP A 160 11.03 -22.18 3.16
N THR A 161 10.76 -20.91 3.44
CA THR A 161 11.72 -19.81 3.22
C THR A 161 11.70 -18.79 4.36
N ASP A 162 12.77 -18.02 4.55
CA ASP A 162 12.79 -16.85 5.46
C ASP A 162 12.01 -15.64 4.88
N GLY A 163 11.20 -15.86 3.84
CA GLY A 163 10.43 -14.83 3.15
C GLY A 163 9.05 -14.61 3.76
N ALA A 164 8.54 -13.38 3.63
CA ALA A 164 7.14 -13.07 3.92
C ALA A 164 6.52 -12.25 2.79
N VAL A 165 5.23 -12.45 2.55
CA VAL A 165 4.44 -11.69 1.58
C VAL A 165 3.36 -10.89 2.26
N LEU A 166 3.00 -9.75 1.68
CA LEU A 166 1.83 -8.99 2.10
C LEU A 166 0.62 -9.55 1.34
N LEU A 167 -0.23 -10.28 2.06
CA LEU A 167 -1.45 -10.88 1.55
C LEU A 167 -2.62 -9.89 1.71
N LEU A 168 -3.33 -9.63 0.62
CA LEU A 168 -4.61 -8.92 0.65
C LEU A 168 -5.75 -9.93 0.79
N THR A 169 -6.53 -9.83 1.87
CA THR A 169 -7.83 -10.50 1.95
C THR A 169 -8.92 -9.53 1.53
N ILE A 170 -9.53 -9.74 0.37
CA ILE A 170 -10.67 -8.95 -0.12
C ILE A 170 -11.91 -9.44 0.61
N LYS A 171 -12.60 -8.51 1.28
CA LYS A 171 -13.82 -8.76 2.05
C LYS A 171 -15.07 -8.35 1.30
N GLU A 172 -14.99 -7.25 0.57
CA GLU A 172 -16.09 -6.67 -0.19
C GLU A 172 -15.56 -6.10 -1.50
N VAL A 173 -16.39 -6.16 -2.54
CA VAL A 173 -16.12 -5.53 -3.84
C VAL A 173 -17.13 -4.42 -4.02
N ASP A 174 -16.63 -3.19 -4.06
CA ASP A 174 -17.46 -2.01 -4.28
C ASP A 174 -17.74 -1.84 -5.78
N ALA A 175 -16.74 -2.06 -6.63
CA ALA A 175 -16.88 -1.94 -8.09
C ALA A 175 -15.86 -2.76 -8.88
N LEU A 176 -16.26 -3.19 -10.07
CA LEU A 176 -15.39 -3.59 -11.17
C LEU A 176 -15.56 -2.57 -12.29
N VAL A 177 -14.44 -2.06 -12.83
CA VAL A 177 -14.43 -0.94 -13.78
C VAL A 177 -13.78 -1.35 -15.10
N PRO A 178 -14.56 -1.91 -16.06
CA PRO A 178 -14.07 -2.31 -17.37
C PRO A 178 -13.44 -1.16 -18.15
N GLY A 179 -12.36 -1.46 -18.88
CA GLY A 179 -11.71 -0.52 -19.79
C GLY A 179 -10.85 0.55 -19.11
N GLU A 180 -10.96 0.71 -17.79
CA GLU A 180 -10.06 1.58 -17.04
C GLU A 180 -8.72 0.90 -16.74
N ARG A 181 -7.67 1.69 -16.59
CA ARG A 181 -6.33 1.25 -16.20
C ARG A 181 -5.76 2.19 -15.15
N CYS A 182 -5.08 1.63 -14.16
CA CYS A 182 -4.25 2.43 -13.25
C CYS A 182 -3.14 3.15 -14.05
N ALA A 183 -2.85 4.40 -13.72
CA ALA A 183 -1.70 5.13 -14.24
C ALA A 183 -0.52 4.94 -13.27
N TRP A 184 0.44 4.09 -13.63
CA TRP A 184 1.63 3.76 -12.81
C TRP A 184 2.93 4.12 -13.51
#